data_AF-A0A7R9UR63-F1
#
_entry.id   AF-A0A7R9UR63-F1
#
_cell.length_a   1.000
_cell.length_b   1.000
_cell.length_c   1.000
_cell.angle_alpha   90.00
_cell.angle_beta   90.00
_cell.angle_gamma   90.00
#
_symmetry.space_group_name_H-M   'P 1'
#
loop_
_entity.id
_entity.type
_entity.pdbx_description
1 polymer ?
#
loop_
_entity_poly.entity_id
_entity_poly.type
_entity_poly.pdbx_seq_one_letter_code
_entity_poly.pdbx_strand_id
1 'polypeptide(L)'
;VAKVLDAARKAVTADALDPDMPRPLRSAVTFVLGAVFADVEVEVREHVLGLLHGRAPPAPPPPPRRNPLARALHGLRAAILYTAKPYDLSVWRQLRSPGFWLLKAVSVFPLYGVQPAYFILTFLLI
;
A
#
# COMPACT_ATOMS: atom_id res chain seq x y z
N VAL A 1 7.24 29.79 4.04
CA VAL A 1 6.94 29.17 2.73
C VAL A 1 8.01 28.18 2.32
N ALA A 2 9.27 28.59 2.09
CA ALA A 2 10.36 27.67 1.70
C ALA A 2 10.46 26.41 2.58
N LYS A 3 10.49 26.55 3.91
CA LYS A 3 10.53 25.41 4.85
C LYS A 3 9.31 24.46 4.76
N VAL A 4 8.13 24.98 4.42
CA VAL A 4 6.89 24.18 4.30
C VAL A 4 6.90 23.41 2.98
N LEU A 5 7.34 24.06 1.91
CA LEU A 5 7.55 23.45 0.60
C LEU A 5 8.64 22.38 0.64
N ASP A 6 9.75 22.63 1.34
CA ASP A 6 10.79 21.62 1.56
C ASP A 6 10.28 20.42 2.36
N ALA A 7 9.44 20.66 3.37
CA ALA A 7 8.81 19.59 4.14
C ALA A 7 7.80 18.80 3.31
N ALA A 8 6.98 19.48 2.49
CA ALA A 8 6.02 18.85 1.59
C ALA A 8 6.73 18.04 0.50
N ARG A 9 7.78 18.60 -0.10
CA ARG A 9 8.64 17.91 -1.07
C ARG A 9 9.21 16.65 -0.46
N LYS A 10 9.78 16.72 0.75
CA LYS A 10 10.31 15.55 1.46
C LYS A 10 9.22 14.52 1.74
N ALA A 11 8.05 14.93 2.22
CA ALA A 11 6.94 14.02 2.50
C ALA A 11 6.43 13.32 1.24
N VAL A 12 6.22 14.06 0.15
CA VAL A 12 5.76 13.49 -1.13
C VAL A 12 6.83 12.61 -1.75
N THR A 13 8.12 12.98 -1.70
CA THR A 13 9.18 12.07 -2.16
C THR A 13 9.28 10.81 -1.31
N ALA A 14 9.07 10.90 0.00
CA ALA A 14 9.09 9.73 0.88
C ALA A 14 7.89 8.80 0.62
N ASP A 15 6.72 9.36 0.30
CA ASP A 15 5.51 8.59 -0.02
C ASP A 15 5.56 7.99 -1.43
N ALA A 16 6.06 8.75 -2.41
CA ALA A 16 6.19 8.28 -3.79
C ALA A 16 7.31 7.24 -3.99
N LEU A 17 8.33 7.24 -3.12
CA LEU A 17 9.45 6.31 -3.21
C LEU A 17 9.23 5.10 -2.31
N ASP A 18 8.60 4.08 -2.89
CA ASP A 18 8.47 2.78 -2.24
C ASP A 18 9.86 2.16 -1.95
N PRO A 19 10.16 1.76 -0.70
CA PRO A 19 11.43 1.14 -0.31
C PRO A 19 11.71 -0.18 -1.03
N ASP A 20 10.73 -0.82 -1.67
CA ASP A 20 10.90 -2.05 -2.42
C ASP A 20 11.09 -1.86 -3.94
N MET A 21 10.87 -0.64 -4.46
CA MET A 21 10.96 -0.31 -5.89
C MET A 21 12.38 -0.56 -6.47
N PRO A 22 12.52 -1.02 -7.74
CA PRO A 22 13.82 -1.16 -8.40
C PRO A 22 14.56 0.18 -8.50
N ARG A 23 15.89 0.16 -8.34
CA ARG A 23 16.76 1.34 -8.44
C ARG A 23 16.54 2.20 -9.71
N PRO A 24 16.48 1.64 -10.93
CA PRO A 24 16.31 2.48 -12.12
C PRO A 24 14.96 3.21 -12.13
N LEU A 25 13.92 2.58 -11.60
CA LEU A 25 12.59 3.18 -11.53
C LEU A 25 12.55 4.31 -10.49
N ARG A 26 13.22 4.14 -9.35
CA ARG A 26 13.35 5.22 -8.36
C ARG A 26 14.00 6.46 -8.97
N SER A 27 15.08 6.27 -9.73
CA SER A 27 15.76 7.38 -10.41
C SER A 27 14.84 8.12 -11.38
N ALA A 28 14.06 7.39 -12.17
CA ALA A 28 13.07 7.99 -13.08
C ALA A 28 11.98 8.77 -12.32
N VAL A 29 11.43 8.19 -11.25
CA VAL A 29 10.41 8.86 -10.41
C VAL A 29 10.98 10.11 -9.75
N THR A 30 12.21 10.08 -9.22
CA THR A 30 12.85 11.26 -8.64
C THR A 30 13.08 12.37 -9.66
N PHE A 31 13.39 12.00 -10.90
CA PHE A 31 13.58 12.97 -11.99
C PHE A 31 12.26 13.67 -12.34
N VAL A 32 11.19 12.90 -12.51
CA VAL A 32 9.85 13.44 -12.80
C VAL A 32 9.34 14.30 -11.65
N LEU A 33 9.51 13.85 -10.39
CA LEU A 33 9.16 14.65 -9.23
C LEU A 33 9.95 15.95 -9.19
N GLY A 34 11.24 15.93 -9.54
CA GLY A 34 12.06 17.14 -9.64
C GLY A 34 11.48 18.17 -10.63
N ALA A 35 11.03 17.71 -11.79
CA ALA A 35 10.39 18.56 -12.80
C ALA A 35 9.02 19.10 -12.32
N VAL A 36 8.16 18.22 -11.80
CA VAL A 36 6.82 18.61 -11.31
C VAL A 36 6.91 19.58 -10.14
N PHE A 37 7.84 19.36 -9.20
CA PHE A 37 8.01 20.27 -8.09
C PHE A 37 8.40 21.67 -8.55
N ALA A 38 9.29 21.81 -9.56
CA ALA A 38 9.67 23.11 -10.08
C ALA A 38 8.45 23.95 -10.53
N ASP A 39 7.45 23.30 -11.15
CA ASP A 39 6.22 23.96 -11.58
C ASP A 39 5.26 24.22 -10.40
N VAL A 40 5.12 23.24 -9.51
CA VAL A 40 4.21 23.28 -8.35
C VAL A 40 4.67 24.29 -7.28
N GLU A 41 5.97 24.55 -7.12
CA GLU A 41 6.47 25.55 -6.15
C GLU A 41 5.90 26.95 -6.44
N VAL A 42 5.66 27.27 -7.71
CA VAL A 42 5.11 28.57 -8.14
C VAL A 42 3.64 28.70 -7.74
N GLU A 43 2.84 27.66 -8.00
CA GLU A 43 1.39 27.67 -7.77
C GLU A 43 1.02 27.49 -6.28
N VAL A 44 1.76 26.65 -5.57
CA VAL A 44 1.59 26.42 -4.13
C VAL A 44 1.93 27.66 -3.32
N ARG A 45 2.91 28.46 -3.76
CA ARG A 45 3.23 29.74 -3.10
C ARG A 45 2.05 30.72 -3.10
N GLU A 46 1.18 30.65 -4.10
CA GLU A 46 -0.02 31.49 -4.22
C GLU A 46 -1.18 30.95 -3.39
N HIS A 47 -1.34 29.62 -3.28
CA HIS A 47 -2.49 29.00 -2.63
C HIS A 47 -2.28 28.64 -1.14
N VAL A 48 -1.04 28.45 -0.67
CA VAL A 48 -0.74 28.01 0.71
C VAL A 48 -0.97 29.10 1.76
N LEU A 49 -1.06 30.37 1.37
CA LEU A 49 -1.46 31.44 2.30
C LEU A 49 -2.91 31.32 2.79
N GLY A 50 -3.77 30.51 2.13
CA GLY A 50 -5.21 30.46 2.42
C GLY A 50 -5.70 29.28 3.28
N LEU A 51 -4.96 28.17 3.41
CA LEU A 51 -5.56 26.89 3.84
C LEU A 51 -4.92 26.22 5.07
N LEU A 52 -4.01 26.88 5.78
CA LEU A 52 -3.41 26.29 6.99
C LEU A 52 -4.31 26.43 8.21
N HIS A 53 -5.39 25.64 8.28
CA HIS A 53 -6.01 25.17 9.52
C HIS A 53 -6.56 23.74 9.33
N GLY A 54 -6.03 22.78 10.09
CA GLY A 54 -6.60 21.41 10.19
C GLY A 54 -5.59 20.43 10.77
N ARG A 55 -5.64 20.14 12.08
CA ARG A 55 -6.39 19.09 12.79
C ARG A 55 -5.70 17.71 12.71
N ALA A 56 -5.18 17.29 13.85
CA ALA A 56 -4.52 15.99 14.02
C ALA A 56 -5.54 14.83 13.93
N PRO A 57 -5.15 13.70 13.32
CA PRO A 57 -6.01 12.52 13.25
C PRO A 57 -6.26 11.91 14.64
N PRO A 58 -7.47 11.38 14.90
CA PRO A 58 -7.76 10.70 16.15
C PRO A 58 -6.94 9.41 16.30
N ALA A 59 -6.54 9.10 17.53
CA ALA A 59 -5.80 7.89 17.84
C ALA A 59 -6.64 6.62 17.54
N PRO A 60 -6.01 5.54 17.05
CA PRO A 60 -6.71 4.30 16.77
C PRO A 60 -7.23 3.63 18.07
N PRO A 61 -8.39 2.96 18.02
CA PRO A 61 -8.93 2.25 19.18
C PRO A 61 -8.05 1.05 19.57
N PRO A 62 -8.04 0.66 20.86
CA PRO A 62 -7.29 -0.50 21.32
C PRO A 62 -7.86 -1.81 20.74
N PRO A 63 -7.00 -2.81 20.46
CA PRO A 63 -7.44 -4.07 19.86
C PRO A 63 -8.30 -4.90 20.83
N PRO A 64 -9.34 -5.61 20.34
CA PRO A 64 -10.20 -6.44 21.16
C PRO A 64 -9.45 -7.67 21.72
N ARG A 65 -9.69 -8.00 23.00
CA ARG A 65 -9.14 -9.21 23.65
C ARG A 65 -9.84 -10.45 23.09
N ARG A 66 -9.13 -11.27 22.31
CA ARG A 66 -9.62 -12.56 21.76
C ARG A 66 -8.96 -13.77 22.43
N ASN A 67 -9.75 -14.83 22.60
CA ASN A 67 -9.33 -16.15 23.09
C ASN A 67 -8.17 -16.74 22.25
N PRO A 68 -7.27 -17.53 22.84
CA PRO A 68 -6.05 -18.01 22.18
C PRO A 68 -6.33 -18.95 20.98
N LEU A 69 -7.34 -19.82 21.07
CA LEU A 69 -7.75 -20.69 19.96
C LEU A 69 -8.35 -19.89 18.79
N ALA A 70 -9.20 -18.90 19.11
CA ALA A 70 -9.73 -17.98 18.12
C ALA A 70 -8.59 -17.16 17.48
N ARG A 71 -7.56 -16.77 18.25
CA ARG A 71 -6.38 -16.05 17.74
C ARG A 71 -5.59 -16.88 16.72
N ALA A 72 -5.43 -18.18 16.94
CA ALA A 72 -4.73 -19.07 16.01
C ALA A 72 -5.49 -19.25 14.69
N LEU A 73 -6.80 -19.53 14.76
CA LEU A 73 -7.67 -19.66 13.57
C LEU A 73 -7.79 -18.33 12.81
N HIS A 74 -7.95 -17.21 13.51
CA HIS A 74 -7.92 -15.89 12.89
C HIS A 74 -6.54 -15.54 12.30
N GLY A 75 -5.45 -16.00 12.91
CA GLY A 75 -4.10 -15.81 12.39
C GLY A 75 -3.87 -16.56 11.08
N LEU A 76 -4.31 -17.82 11.01
CA LEU A 76 -4.21 -18.63 9.79
C LEU A 76 -5.12 -18.08 8.68
N ARG A 77 -6.36 -17.71 9.03
CA ARG A 77 -7.27 -17.01 8.12
C ARG A 77 -6.67 -15.70 7.61
N ALA A 78 -6.10 -14.89 8.50
CA ALA A 78 -5.43 -13.65 8.14
C ALA A 78 -4.21 -13.90 7.24
N ALA A 79 -3.42 -14.94 7.50
CA ALA A 79 -2.28 -15.29 6.65
C ALA A 79 -2.71 -15.69 5.22
N ILE A 80 -3.80 -16.44 5.08
CA ILE A 80 -4.36 -16.81 3.78
C ILE A 80 -4.92 -15.58 3.05
N LEU A 81 -5.69 -14.74 3.75
CA LEU A 81 -6.22 -13.50 3.16
C LEU A 81 -5.13 -12.51 2.78
N TYR A 82 -4.10 -12.38 3.61
CA TYR A 82 -3.00 -11.45 3.39
C TYR A 82 -2.14 -11.86 2.20
N THR A 83 -2.01 -13.17 1.94
CA THR A 83 -1.32 -13.67 0.75
C THR A 83 -2.21 -13.58 -0.50
N ALA A 84 -3.52 -13.79 -0.39
CA ALA A 84 -4.47 -13.71 -1.51
C ALA A 84 -4.81 -12.25 -1.92
N LYS A 85 -4.89 -11.34 -0.95
CA LYS A 85 -5.29 -9.94 -1.10
C LYS A 85 -4.36 -9.02 -0.28
N PRO A 86 -3.12 -8.80 -0.76
CA PRO A 86 -2.13 -8.01 -0.04
C PRO A 86 -2.39 -6.49 -0.17
N TYR A 87 -3.53 -5.98 0.34
CA TYR A 87 -3.89 -4.57 0.21
C TYR A 87 -2.93 -3.59 0.91
N ASP A 88 -2.22 -4.06 1.95
CA ASP A 88 -1.28 -3.24 2.74
C ASP A 88 0.17 -3.31 2.24
N LEU A 89 0.46 -4.16 1.25
CA LEU A 89 1.81 -4.30 0.70
C LEU A 89 1.93 -3.46 -0.57
N SER A 90 3.08 -2.83 -0.73
CA SER A 90 3.40 -2.14 -1.96
C SER A 90 3.50 -3.13 -3.14
N VAL A 91 3.19 -2.66 -4.35
CA VAL A 91 3.15 -3.50 -5.56
C VAL A 91 4.48 -4.24 -5.75
N TRP A 92 5.60 -3.57 -5.49
CA TRP A 92 6.94 -4.15 -5.62
C TRP A 92 7.21 -5.25 -4.59
N ARG A 93 6.71 -5.08 -3.36
CA ARG A 93 6.81 -6.10 -2.31
C ARG A 93 5.94 -7.31 -2.60
N GLN A 94 4.75 -7.11 -3.17
CA GLN A 94 3.87 -8.20 -3.61
C GLN A 94 4.55 -9.06 -4.69
N LEU A 95 5.14 -8.41 -5.70
CA LEU A 95 5.84 -9.06 -6.82
C LEU A 95 7.04 -9.92 -6.37
N ARG A 96 7.68 -9.60 -5.24
CA ARG A 96 8.79 -10.39 -4.68
C ARG A 96 8.35 -11.58 -3.84
N SER A 97 7.09 -11.65 -3.43
CA SER A 97 6.63 -12.70 -2.53
C SER A 97 6.31 -13.99 -3.30
N PRO A 98 6.98 -15.13 -3.00
CA PRO A 98 6.78 -16.37 -3.75
C PRO A 98 5.38 -16.96 -3.53
N GLY A 99 4.79 -16.73 -2.35
CA GLY A 99 3.42 -17.16 -2.04
C GLY A 99 2.36 -16.48 -2.90
N PHE A 100 2.55 -15.19 -3.24
CA PHE A 100 1.65 -14.46 -4.14
C PHE A 100 1.61 -15.08 -5.53
N TRP A 101 2.78 -15.47 -6.08
CA TRP A 101 2.86 -16.12 -7.37
C TRP A 101 2.23 -17.51 -7.38
N LEU A 102 2.38 -18.28 -6.29
CA LEU A 102 1.76 -19.60 -6.17
C LEU A 102 0.23 -19.49 -6.16
N LEU A 103 -0.32 -18.58 -5.34
CA LEU A 103 -1.76 -18.30 -5.32
C LEU A 103 -2.27 -17.76 -6.67
N LYS A 104 -1.51 -16.88 -7.32
CA LYS A 104 -1.86 -16.37 -8.66
C LYS A 104 -1.83 -17.47 -9.71
N ALA A 105 -0.81 -18.31 -9.71
CA ALA A 105 -0.69 -19.43 -10.64
C ALA A 105 -1.87 -20.40 -10.48
N VAL A 106 -2.25 -20.73 -9.24
CA VAL A 106 -3.44 -21.56 -8.97
C VAL A 106 -4.73 -20.86 -9.43
N SER A 107 -4.87 -19.55 -9.20
CA SER A 107 -6.09 -18.81 -9.58
C SER A 107 -6.31 -18.67 -11.09
N VAL A 108 -5.24 -18.69 -11.88
CA VAL A 108 -5.27 -18.51 -13.35
C VAL A 108 -5.13 -19.85 -14.08
N PHE A 109 -4.90 -20.95 -13.35
CA PHE A 109 -4.66 -22.25 -13.95
C PHE A 109 -5.90 -22.73 -14.73
N PRO A 110 -5.79 -23.06 -16.03
CA PRO A 110 -6.92 -23.39 -16.89
C PRO A 110 -7.37 -24.85 -16.70
N LEU A 111 -7.60 -25.25 -15.44
CA LEU A 111 -8.23 -26.51 -15.08
C LEU A 111 -9.70 -26.23 -14.73
N TYR A 112 -10.61 -26.89 -15.44
CA TYR A 112 -12.04 -26.84 -15.15
C TYR A 112 -12.28 -27.16 -13.67
N GLY A 113 -12.89 -26.22 -12.94
CA GLY A 113 -13.21 -26.38 -11.51
C GLY A 113 -12.28 -25.63 -10.54
N VAL A 114 -11.06 -25.26 -10.93
CA VAL A 114 -10.13 -24.56 -10.01
C VAL A 114 -10.60 -23.13 -9.72
N GLN A 115 -11.06 -22.41 -10.74
CA GLN A 115 -11.55 -21.04 -10.59
C GLN A 115 -12.83 -20.94 -9.72
N PRO A 116 -13.89 -21.76 -9.92
CA PRO A 116 -15.03 -21.77 -9.01
C PRO A 116 -14.69 -22.31 -7.61
N ALA A 117 -13.80 -23.30 -7.47
CA ALA A 117 -13.36 -23.80 -6.16
C ALA A 117 -12.59 -22.73 -5.38
N TYR A 118 -11.71 -21.97 -6.04
CA TYR A 118 -11.02 -20.83 -5.45
C TYR A 118 -12.00 -19.74 -4.99
N PHE A 119 -13.04 -19.46 -5.79
CA PHE A 119 -14.08 -18.50 -5.44
C PHE A 119 -14.87 -18.93 -4.20
N ILE A 120 -15.32 -20.19 -4.15
CA ILE A 120 -16.05 -20.75 -3.00
C ILE A 120 -15.18 -20.74 -1.74
N LEU A 121 -13.92 -21.16 -1.85
CA LEU A 121 -12.96 -21.13 -0.73
C LEU A 121 -12.78 -19.71 -0.19
N THR A 122 -12.61 -18.74 -1.07
CA THR A 122 -12.45 -17.32 -0.68
C THR A 122 -13.73 -16.77 -0.05
N PHE A 123 -14.90 -17.13 -0.58
CA PHE A 123 -16.20 -16.73 -0.05
C PHE A 123 -16.44 -17.24 1.37
N LEU A 124 -16.08 -18.50 1.66
CA LEU A 124 -16.20 -19.10 3.00
C LEU A 124 -15.21 -18.52 4.01
N LEU A 125 -14.13 -17.90 3.53
CA LEU A 125 -13.06 -17.36 4.35
C LEU A 125 -13.20 -15.84 4.60
N ILE A 126 -14.23 -15.20 4.03
CA ILE A 126 -14.70 -13.84 4.34
C ILE A 126 -15.71 -13.88 5.49
#